data_AF-A0A8H6NIU8-F1
#
_entry.id   AF-A0A8H6NIU8-F1
#
_cell.length_a   1.000
_cell.length_b   1.000
_cell.length_c   1.000
_cell.angle_alpha   90.00
_cell.angle_beta   90.00
_cell.angle_gamma   90.00
#
_symmetry.space_group_name_H-M   'P 1'
#
loop_
_entity.id
_entity.type
_entity.pdbx_description
1 polymer ?
#
loop_
_entity_poly.entity_id
_entity_poly.type
_entity_poly.pdbx_seq_one_letter_code
_entity_poly.pdbx_strand_id
1 'polypeptide(L)'
;MRAQSVLSVIAAAAVSHVAAQTTGELGDATVVSNPAGYVYEAVLPETPFFKAGSLDGNVKGSIVAVSAPDGKGVEFKVKFSNLPKEGGPFTYHLHVDPVPEDGNCTKTLAHHDPFIRGEATPCDASKPETCQVGDLSGKHGSVAIDGYDKTYVDPYLSIVEGPGSFFGNRSFVFHFANKTRISCANFKLVSKPESHDNCSSTTTSVRGTGSIPTPTASPTASSPPFTGAASTSTTTLSLMVAAFAAVMFAL
;
A
#
# COMPACT_ATOMS: atom_id res chain seq x y z
N MET A 1 48.45 -50.79 -31.04
CA MET A 1 48.59 -50.13 -29.72
C MET A 1 48.95 -48.68 -30.00
N ARG A 2 48.23 -47.61 -29.64
CA ARG A 2 47.21 -47.36 -28.61
C ARG A 2 46.24 -46.29 -29.16
N ALA A 3 44.94 -46.46 -28.94
CA ALA A 3 43.96 -45.39 -29.10
C ALA A 3 44.05 -44.46 -27.89
N GLN A 4 44.20 -43.15 -28.10
CA GLN A 4 44.08 -42.15 -27.03
C GLN A 4 42.76 -41.43 -27.21
N SER A 5 41.77 -41.85 -26.43
CA SER A 5 40.49 -41.14 -26.26
C SER A 5 40.72 -39.93 -25.38
N VAL A 6 40.49 -38.73 -25.92
CA VAL A 6 40.46 -37.49 -25.16
C VAL A 6 39.04 -37.32 -24.63
N LEU A 7 38.86 -37.57 -23.33
CA LEU A 7 37.61 -37.27 -22.62
C LEU A 7 37.60 -35.78 -22.27
N SER A 8 36.79 -34.99 -22.96
CA SER A 8 36.51 -33.60 -22.55
C SER A 8 35.44 -33.60 -21.46
N VAL A 9 35.85 -33.30 -20.22
CA VAL A 9 34.94 -33.07 -19.10
C VAL A 9 34.48 -31.62 -19.15
N ILE A 10 33.24 -31.38 -19.60
CA ILE A 10 32.61 -30.07 -19.51
C ILE A 10 32.02 -29.94 -18.10
N ALA A 11 32.69 -29.18 -17.24
CA ALA A 11 32.14 -28.79 -15.95
C ALA A 11 31.09 -27.68 -16.17
N ALA A 12 29.80 -28.03 -16.10
CA ALA A 12 28.73 -27.04 -16.08
C ALA A 12 28.72 -26.35 -14.71
N ALA A 13 29.22 -25.11 -14.64
CA ALA A 13 29.04 -24.27 -13.47
C ALA A 13 27.56 -23.84 -13.41
N ALA A 14 26.78 -24.48 -12.54
CA ALA A 14 25.47 -24.00 -12.17
C ALA A 14 25.66 -22.70 -11.37
N VAL A 15 25.49 -21.56 -12.02
CA VAL A 15 25.44 -20.27 -11.32
C VAL A 15 24.09 -20.22 -10.60
N SER A 16 24.09 -20.55 -9.32
CA SER A 16 22.96 -20.29 -8.44
C SER A 16 22.76 -18.78 -8.37
N HIS A 17 21.80 -18.24 -9.13
CA HIS A 17 21.34 -16.87 -8.91
C HIS A 17 20.60 -16.83 -7.57
N VAL A 18 21.35 -16.59 -6.49
CA VAL A 18 20.75 -16.08 -5.27
C VAL A 18 20.29 -14.68 -5.61
N ALA A 19 18.99 -14.50 -5.86
CA ALA A 19 18.41 -13.17 -5.93
C ALA A 19 18.71 -12.49 -4.59
N ALA A 20 19.61 -11.50 -4.60
CA ALA A 20 19.85 -10.68 -3.44
C ALA A 20 18.50 -10.07 -3.06
N GLN A 21 17.99 -10.42 -1.88
CA GLN A 21 16.76 -9.82 -1.40
C GLN A 21 17.01 -8.34 -1.16
N THR A 22 16.26 -7.54 -1.89
CA THR A 22 16.34 -6.10 -1.85
C THR A 22 15.37 -5.62 -0.77
N THR A 23 15.92 -5.12 0.33
CA THR A 23 15.20 -4.17 1.20
C THR A 23 14.82 -2.92 0.39
N GLY A 24 13.88 -2.11 0.90
CA GLY A 24 13.61 -0.80 0.32
C GLY A 24 14.74 0.20 0.53
N GLU A 25 14.69 1.29 -0.24
CA GLU A 25 15.68 2.39 -0.18
C GLU A 25 15.81 2.97 1.24
N LEU A 26 14.73 2.94 2.02
CA LEU A 26 14.71 3.41 3.41
C LEU A 26 14.92 2.29 4.45
N GLY A 27 15.33 1.10 4.01
CA GLY A 27 15.54 -0.06 4.88
C GLY A 27 14.30 -0.94 5.04
N ASP A 28 14.36 -1.87 6.00
CA ASP A 28 13.28 -2.80 6.30
C ASP A 28 12.12 -2.11 7.00
N ALA A 29 10.91 -2.62 6.78
CA ALA A 29 9.73 -2.18 7.50
C ALA A 29 9.86 -2.47 9.01
N THR A 30 9.51 -1.48 9.83
CA THR A 30 9.58 -1.59 11.29
C THR A 30 8.25 -2.02 11.88
N VAL A 31 8.32 -2.78 12.98
CA VAL A 31 7.12 -3.18 13.74
C VAL A 31 6.48 -1.93 14.37
N VAL A 32 5.17 -1.76 14.16
CA VAL A 32 4.39 -0.61 14.63
C VAL A 32 3.59 -0.99 15.87
N SER A 33 3.57 -0.11 16.87
CA SER A 33 2.66 -0.24 18.02
C SER A 33 1.37 0.54 17.78
N ASN A 34 0.23 -0.11 18.01
CA ASN A 34 -1.10 0.42 17.74
C ASN A 34 -1.96 0.46 19.02
N PRO A 35 -2.65 1.57 19.31
CA PRO A 35 -3.59 1.65 20.43
C PRO A 35 -4.80 0.75 20.19
N ALA A 36 -5.37 0.17 21.24
CA ALA A 36 -6.57 -0.66 21.14
C ALA A 36 -7.82 0.14 20.72
N GLY A 37 -8.89 -0.56 20.34
CA GLY A 37 -10.24 0.00 20.15
C GLY A 37 -10.51 0.67 18.80
N TYR A 38 -9.52 0.76 17.92
CA TYR A 38 -9.73 1.19 16.53
C TYR A 38 -10.22 0.01 15.68
N VAL A 39 -11.24 0.28 14.85
CA VAL A 39 -11.77 -0.65 13.87
C VAL A 39 -11.92 0.09 12.55
N TYR A 40 -11.26 -0.43 11.51
CA TYR A 40 -11.45 0.00 10.13
C TYR A 40 -12.10 -1.11 9.32
N GLU A 41 -12.95 -0.76 8.38
CA GLU A 41 -13.57 -1.70 7.46
C GLU A 41 -13.51 -1.16 6.03
N ALA A 42 -13.21 -2.04 5.08
CA ALA A 42 -13.30 -1.79 3.66
C ALA A 42 -14.13 -2.90 3.00
N VAL A 43 -15.15 -2.54 2.25
CA VAL A 43 -16.09 -3.47 1.60
C VAL A 43 -16.10 -3.22 0.10
N LEU A 44 -15.88 -4.27 -0.70
CA LEU A 44 -15.94 -4.16 -2.16
C LEU A 44 -17.35 -3.79 -2.62
N PRO A 45 -17.49 -2.87 -3.60
CA PRO A 45 -18.79 -2.44 -4.09
C PRO A 45 -19.45 -3.53 -4.94
N GLU A 46 -20.78 -3.51 -5.04
CA GLU A 46 -21.51 -4.39 -5.95
C GLU A 46 -21.26 -4.03 -7.43
N THR A 47 -21.09 -2.74 -7.72
CA THR A 47 -20.83 -2.23 -9.07
C THR A 47 -19.46 -2.70 -9.56
N PRO A 48 -19.38 -3.42 -10.70
CA PRO A 48 -18.12 -3.95 -11.19
C PRO A 48 -17.24 -2.85 -11.82
N PHE A 49 -15.99 -2.78 -11.34
CA PHE A 49 -14.93 -2.04 -12.00
C PHE A 49 -14.40 -2.82 -13.21
N PHE A 50 -14.02 -4.08 -13.00
CA PHE A 50 -13.61 -4.99 -14.07
C PHE A 50 -14.82 -5.70 -14.67
N LYS A 51 -14.99 -5.61 -15.99
CA LYS A 51 -16.20 -6.10 -16.70
C LYS A 51 -15.91 -7.17 -17.75
N ALA A 52 -14.67 -7.63 -17.86
CA ALA A 52 -14.27 -8.62 -18.86
C ALA A 52 -14.22 -10.04 -18.26
N GLY A 53 -14.20 -11.05 -19.12
CA GLY A 53 -14.00 -12.44 -18.71
C GLY A 53 -15.24 -13.11 -18.12
N SER A 54 -15.01 -14.05 -17.21
CA SER A 54 -16.01 -14.99 -16.68
C SER A 54 -16.65 -14.57 -15.35
N LEU A 55 -16.30 -13.39 -14.84
CA LEU A 55 -16.84 -12.87 -13.58
C LEU A 55 -18.25 -12.32 -13.81
N ASP A 56 -19.23 -12.90 -13.12
CA ASP A 56 -20.59 -12.38 -13.08
C ASP A 56 -20.71 -11.36 -11.92
N GLY A 57 -21.01 -10.11 -12.25
CA GLY A 57 -20.98 -9.00 -11.31
C GLY A 57 -19.56 -8.64 -10.87
N ASN A 58 -19.35 -8.49 -9.55
CA ASN A 58 -18.07 -8.10 -8.96
C ASN A 58 -17.59 -9.14 -7.93
N VAL A 59 -16.28 -9.16 -7.67
CA VAL A 59 -15.75 -9.89 -6.50
C VAL A 59 -16.40 -9.33 -5.25
N LYS A 60 -16.91 -10.22 -4.41
CA LYS A 60 -17.53 -9.86 -3.13
C LYS A 60 -16.50 -10.05 -2.04
N GLY A 61 -16.39 -9.08 -1.14
CA GLY A 61 -15.48 -9.24 -0.02
C GLY A 61 -15.32 -8.02 0.84
N SER A 62 -14.69 -8.23 1.98
CA SER A 62 -14.35 -7.18 2.92
C SER A 62 -13.04 -7.48 3.64
N ILE A 63 -12.43 -6.41 4.13
CA ILE A 63 -11.31 -6.43 5.06
C ILE A 63 -11.73 -5.65 6.30
N VAL A 64 -11.73 -6.33 7.45
CA VAL A 64 -11.85 -5.69 8.76
C VAL A 64 -10.47 -5.65 9.39
N ALA A 65 -10.08 -4.50 9.90
CA ALA A 65 -8.78 -4.25 10.49
C ALA A 65 -8.95 -3.71 11.90
N VAL A 66 -8.34 -4.38 12.87
CA VAL A 66 -8.33 -3.97 14.28
C VAL A 66 -6.92 -4.01 14.83
N SER A 67 -6.65 -3.30 15.92
CA SER A 67 -5.34 -3.39 16.58
C SER A 67 -5.07 -4.83 17.02
N ALA A 68 -3.87 -5.33 16.78
CA ALA A 68 -3.49 -6.67 17.21
C ALA A 68 -3.61 -6.82 18.74
N PRO A 69 -3.92 -8.02 19.27
CA PRO A 69 -4.13 -8.22 20.71
C PRO A 69 -2.94 -7.83 21.60
N ASP A 70 -1.71 -7.96 21.10
CA ASP A 70 -0.47 -7.55 21.78
C ASP A 70 -0.07 -6.09 21.50
N GLY A 71 -0.90 -5.36 20.76
CA GLY A 71 -0.67 -4.00 20.32
C GLY A 71 0.34 -3.86 19.18
N LYS A 72 0.90 -4.95 18.63
CA LYS A 72 1.92 -4.88 17.58
C LYS A 72 1.31 -5.15 16.21
N GLY A 73 1.12 -4.07 15.45
CA GLY A 73 0.51 -4.13 14.14
C GLY A 73 -1.01 -4.24 14.17
N VAL A 74 -1.55 -4.81 13.11
CA VAL A 74 -2.98 -4.82 12.79
C VAL A 74 -3.40 -6.25 12.54
N GLU A 75 -4.44 -6.71 13.25
CA GLU A 75 -5.14 -7.94 12.91
C GLU A 75 -6.12 -7.65 11.77
N PHE A 76 -5.94 -8.36 10.66
CA PHE A 76 -6.81 -8.34 9.51
C PHE A 76 -7.70 -9.58 9.48
N LYS A 77 -8.99 -9.37 9.23
CA LYS A 77 -9.98 -10.40 8.90
C LYS A 77 -10.42 -10.15 7.48
N VAL A 78 -10.04 -11.05 6.57
CA VAL A 78 -10.26 -10.91 5.13
C VAL A 78 -11.23 -11.96 4.65
N LYS A 79 -12.22 -11.55 3.86
CA LYS A 79 -13.21 -12.46 3.27
C LYS A 79 -13.40 -12.14 1.79
N PHE A 80 -13.27 -13.13 0.92
CA PHE A 80 -13.48 -12.98 -0.52
C PHE A 80 -14.29 -14.14 -1.10
N SER A 81 -15.19 -13.81 -2.00
CA SER A 81 -16.04 -14.77 -2.71
C SER A 81 -16.45 -14.22 -4.08
N ASN A 82 -17.12 -15.04 -4.88
CA ASN A 82 -17.41 -14.76 -6.28
C ASN A 82 -16.13 -14.46 -7.06
N LEU A 83 -15.10 -15.29 -6.86
CA LEU A 83 -13.83 -15.12 -7.57
C LEU A 83 -13.99 -15.46 -9.07
N PRO A 84 -13.23 -14.78 -9.96
CA PRO A 84 -13.12 -15.22 -11.34
C PRO A 84 -12.65 -16.68 -11.43
N LYS A 85 -13.13 -17.42 -12.44
CA LYS A 85 -12.76 -18.84 -12.60
C LYS A 85 -11.30 -19.06 -12.98
N GLU A 86 -10.67 -18.03 -13.54
CA GLU A 86 -9.32 -18.08 -14.12
C GLU A 86 -8.53 -16.81 -13.72
N GLY A 87 -7.21 -16.85 -13.88
CA GLY A 87 -6.34 -15.69 -13.64
C GLY A 87 -5.92 -15.51 -12.18
N GLY A 88 -6.21 -16.49 -11.32
CA GLY A 88 -5.63 -16.61 -9.99
C GLY A 88 -4.22 -17.25 -9.98
N PRO A 89 -3.63 -17.47 -8.80
CA PRO A 89 -4.14 -17.05 -7.49
C PRO A 89 -4.21 -15.53 -7.40
N PHE A 90 -5.31 -15.03 -6.84
CA PHE A 90 -5.60 -13.61 -6.78
C PHE A 90 -4.84 -12.95 -5.63
N THR A 91 -4.45 -11.70 -5.82
CA THR A 91 -3.73 -10.94 -4.81
C THR A 91 -4.53 -9.71 -4.40
N TYR A 92 -4.23 -9.21 -3.21
CA TYR A 92 -4.78 -7.97 -2.70
C TYR A 92 -3.68 -7.22 -1.95
N HIS A 93 -3.67 -5.91 -2.15
CA HIS A 93 -2.67 -5.01 -1.58
C HIS A 93 -3.36 -3.75 -1.07
N LEU A 94 -2.73 -3.09 -0.11
CA LEU A 94 -3.08 -1.72 0.25
C LEU A 94 -2.42 -0.78 -0.75
N HIS A 95 -3.15 0.23 -1.19
CA HIS A 95 -2.70 1.20 -2.18
C HIS A 95 -2.54 2.59 -1.56
N VAL A 96 -1.78 3.47 -2.20
CA VAL A 96 -1.45 4.79 -1.64
C VAL A 96 -2.69 5.67 -1.52
N ASP A 97 -3.48 5.78 -2.59
CA ASP A 97 -4.60 6.72 -2.64
C ASP A 97 -5.95 6.05 -2.37
N PRO A 98 -6.93 6.79 -1.84
CA PRO A 98 -8.30 6.31 -1.75
C PRO A 98 -8.90 6.09 -3.14
N VAL A 99 -9.86 5.17 -3.23
CA VAL A 99 -10.75 5.02 -4.39
C VAL A 99 -11.57 6.31 -4.54
N PRO A 100 -11.55 6.98 -5.70
CA PRO A 100 -12.39 8.14 -5.98
C PRO A 100 -13.88 7.79 -6.04
N GLU A 101 -14.74 8.82 -6.05
CA GLU A 101 -16.20 8.66 -6.08
C GLU A 101 -16.73 7.86 -7.28
N ASP A 102 -16.03 7.91 -8.42
CA ASP A 102 -16.39 7.16 -9.63
C ASP A 102 -16.00 5.67 -9.56
N GLY A 103 -15.42 5.21 -8.45
CA GLY A 103 -15.03 3.82 -8.24
C GLY A 103 -13.81 3.38 -9.07
N ASN A 104 -13.06 4.31 -9.66
CA ASN A 104 -11.96 3.97 -10.55
C ASN A 104 -10.74 3.43 -9.80
N CYS A 105 -10.60 2.11 -9.77
CA CYS A 105 -9.50 1.44 -9.09
C CYS A 105 -8.11 1.82 -9.62
N THR A 106 -7.96 2.38 -10.84
CA THR A 106 -6.65 2.82 -11.33
C THR A 106 -6.12 4.06 -10.60
N LYS A 107 -7.02 4.84 -9.98
CA LYS A 107 -6.68 6.09 -9.27
C LYS A 107 -6.18 5.88 -7.85
N THR A 108 -6.17 4.64 -7.35
CA THR A 108 -5.52 4.31 -6.07
C THR A 108 -3.98 4.29 -6.17
N LEU A 109 -3.44 4.44 -7.39
CA LEU A 109 -2.01 4.51 -7.71
C LEU A 109 -1.22 3.27 -7.26
N ALA A 110 0.03 3.41 -6.84
CA ALA A 110 0.93 2.32 -6.49
C ALA A 110 0.53 1.63 -5.16
N HIS A 111 1.19 0.52 -4.84
CA HIS A 111 1.09 -0.11 -3.53
C HIS A 111 1.56 0.83 -2.42
N HIS A 112 1.01 0.65 -1.23
CA HIS A 112 1.42 1.37 -0.04
C HIS A 112 2.82 0.93 0.41
N ASP A 113 3.82 1.74 0.07
CA ASP A 113 5.23 1.37 0.18
C ASP A 113 6.08 2.51 0.77
N PRO A 114 5.94 2.79 2.08
CA PRO A 114 6.65 3.89 2.73
C PRO A 114 8.16 3.69 2.82
N PHE A 115 8.68 2.48 2.53
CA PHE A 115 10.11 2.17 2.56
C PHE A 115 10.74 2.13 1.16
N ILE A 116 9.97 2.41 0.11
CA ILE A 116 10.44 2.51 -1.28
C ILE A 116 11.12 1.20 -1.70
N ARG A 117 10.41 0.09 -1.49
CA ARG A 117 10.86 -1.25 -1.84
C ARG A 117 10.64 -1.58 -3.32
N GLY A 118 9.54 -1.10 -3.88
CA GLY A 118 9.13 -1.37 -5.25
C GLY A 118 8.62 -2.80 -5.48
N GLU A 119 8.46 -3.19 -6.74
CA GLU A 119 7.80 -4.45 -7.13
C GLU A 119 8.70 -5.38 -7.97
N ALA A 120 9.97 -5.03 -8.18
CA ALA A 120 10.88 -5.77 -9.07
C ALA A 120 11.11 -7.21 -8.59
N THR A 121 11.29 -7.38 -7.28
CA THR A 121 11.41 -8.68 -6.62
C THR A 121 10.05 -9.06 -6.03
N PRO A 122 9.57 -10.31 -6.12
CA PRO A 122 8.41 -10.76 -5.36
C PRO A 122 8.65 -10.69 -3.85
N CYS A 123 7.62 -10.49 -3.04
CA CYS A 123 7.75 -10.56 -1.58
C CYS A 123 8.13 -11.99 -1.15
N ASP A 124 9.03 -12.11 -0.18
CA ASP A 124 9.34 -13.36 0.50
C ASP A 124 8.68 -13.37 1.88
N ALA A 125 7.67 -14.21 2.06
CA ALA A 125 6.93 -14.35 3.30
C ALA A 125 7.80 -14.82 4.49
N SER A 126 9.00 -15.38 4.25
CA SER A 126 9.93 -15.74 5.33
C SER A 126 10.69 -14.53 5.91
N LYS A 127 10.67 -13.39 5.21
CA LYS A 127 11.27 -12.11 5.62
C LYS A 127 10.32 -10.95 5.32
N PRO A 128 9.13 -10.95 5.94
CA PRO A 128 8.05 -10.02 5.59
C PRO A 128 8.40 -8.55 5.84
N GLU A 129 9.41 -8.26 6.66
CA GLU A 129 9.98 -6.92 6.88
C GLU A 129 10.60 -6.31 5.62
N THR A 130 11.02 -7.15 4.67
CA THR A 130 11.61 -6.70 3.40
C THR A 130 10.58 -6.43 2.30
N CYS A 131 9.29 -6.69 2.57
CA CYS A 131 8.21 -6.53 1.61
C CYS A 131 7.63 -5.11 1.66
N GLN A 132 6.86 -4.73 0.63
CA GLN A 132 6.08 -3.48 0.70
C GLN A 132 5.10 -3.60 1.87
N VAL A 133 4.93 -2.52 2.63
CA VAL A 133 4.06 -2.52 3.82
C VAL A 133 2.63 -2.91 3.44
N GLY A 134 2.15 -2.47 2.28
CA GLY A 134 0.84 -2.81 1.73
C GLY A 134 0.73 -4.17 1.03
N ASP A 135 1.82 -4.95 0.88
CA ASP A 135 1.78 -6.25 0.21
C ASP A 135 1.27 -7.37 1.15
N LEU A 136 -0.04 -7.36 1.39
CA LEU A 136 -0.68 -8.32 2.29
C LEU A 136 -0.67 -9.74 1.72
N SER A 137 -0.91 -9.92 0.41
CA SER A 137 -0.89 -11.25 -0.21
C SER A 137 0.50 -11.85 -0.27
N GLY A 138 1.55 -11.06 -0.52
CA GLY A 138 2.92 -11.53 -0.51
C GLY A 138 3.34 -12.03 0.88
N LYS A 139 2.96 -11.31 1.93
CA LYS A 139 3.28 -11.67 3.33
C LYS A 139 2.41 -12.81 3.88
N HIS A 140 1.11 -12.75 3.59
CA HIS A 140 0.10 -13.59 4.24
C HIS A 140 -0.58 -14.58 3.30
N GLY A 141 -0.09 -14.74 2.07
CA GLY A 141 -0.62 -15.69 1.09
C GLY A 141 -1.74 -15.12 0.21
N SER A 142 -1.71 -15.56 -1.04
CA SER A 142 -2.69 -15.22 -2.07
C SER A 142 -4.01 -15.97 -1.93
N VAL A 143 -5.05 -15.46 -2.58
CA VAL A 143 -6.40 -16.02 -2.59
C VAL A 143 -6.52 -17.03 -3.73
N ALA A 144 -6.55 -18.32 -3.39
CA ALA A 144 -6.55 -19.41 -4.37
C ALA A 144 -7.92 -20.11 -4.51
N ILE A 145 -8.82 -19.93 -3.54
CA ILE A 145 -10.12 -20.62 -3.50
C ILE A 145 -11.25 -19.62 -3.26
N ASP A 146 -12.42 -19.90 -3.82
CA ASP A 146 -13.64 -19.15 -3.53
C ASP A 146 -14.10 -19.40 -2.09
N GLY A 147 -14.76 -18.41 -1.47
CA GLY A 147 -15.10 -18.49 -0.05
C GLY A 147 -13.87 -18.37 0.87
N TYR A 148 -12.85 -17.65 0.43
CA TYR A 148 -11.65 -17.37 1.22
C TYR A 148 -12.00 -16.59 2.49
N ASP A 149 -11.59 -17.10 3.64
CA ASP A 149 -11.75 -16.46 4.95
C ASP A 149 -10.46 -16.68 5.74
N LYS A 150 -9.78 -15.59 6.12
CA LYS A 150 -8.52 -15.66 6.84
C LYS A 150 -8.41 -14.55 7.88
N THR A 151 -7.79 -14.88 9.00
CA THR A 151 -7.35 -13.92 10.02
C THR A 151 -5.84 -14.02 10.19
N TYR A 152 -5.15 -12.88 10.23
CA TYR A 152 -3.70 -12.81 10.47
C TYR A 152 -3.32 -11.43 11.02
N VAL A 153 -2.13 -11.33 11.62
CA VAL A 153 -1.55 -10.07 12.10
C VAL A 153 -0.46 -9.59 11.15
N ASP A 154 -0.53 -8.34 10.72
CA ASP A 154 0.54 -7.65 10.01
C ASP A 154 1.22 -6.64 10.94
N PRO A 155 2.51 -6.83 11.29
CA PRO A 155 3.17 -6.01 12.30
C PRO A 155 3.59 -4.62 11.78
N TYR A 156 3.50 -4.35 10.47
CA TYR A 156 4.15 -3.19 9.84
C TYR A 156 3.21 -2.01 9.57
N LEU A 157 1.91 -2.18 9.80
CA LEU A 157 0.88 -1.19 9.51
C LEU A 157 0.48 -0.39 10.76
N SER A 158 0.27 0.92 10.58
CA SER A 158 -0.27 1.79 11.63
C SER A 158 -1.78 1.93 11.48
N ILE A 159 -2.51 1.80 12.60
CA ILE A 159 -3.95 2.05 12.67
C ILE A 159 -4.29 3.50 13.01
N VAL A 160 -3.29 4.30 13.39
CA VAL A 160 -3.42 5.74 13.70
C VAL A 160 -2.61 6.59 12.73
N GLU A 161 -3.09 7.81 12.50
CA GLU A 161 -2.42 8.81 11.65
C GLU A 161 -1.04 9.21 12.22
N GLY A 162 -0.14 9.63 11.33
CA GLY A 162 1.20 10.10 11.67
C GLY A 162 2.30 9.28 10.98
N PRO A 163 2.45 7.98 11.29
CA PRO A 163 3.41 7.13 10.60
C PRO A 163 3.10 6.99 9.12
N GLY A 164 4.15 6.91 8.29
CA GLY A 164 3.99 6.64 6.85
C GLY A 164 3.21 5.35 6.59
N SER A 165 3.33 4.34 7.47
CA SER A 165 2.60 3.08 7.42
C SER A 165 1.10 3.16 7.78
N PHE A 166 0.55 4.35 8.07
CA PHE A 166 -0.89 4.50 8.28
C PHE A 166 -1.69 4.15 7.02
N PHE A 167 -2.70 3.30 7.17
CA PHE A 167 -3.54 2.83 6.06
C PHE A 167 -4.99 3.32 6.14
N GLY A 168 -5.44 3.87 7.27
CA GLY A 168 -6.86 4.10 7.52
C GLY A 168 -7.54 5.11 6.59
N ASN A 169 -6.78 5.95 5.88
CA ASN A 169 -7.26 6.88 4.86
C ASN A 169 -7.00 6.39 3.42
N ARG A 170 -6.65 5.12 3.26
CA ARG A 170 -6.25 4.52 1.98
C ARG A 170 -7.27 3.50 1.49
N SER A 171 -6.92 2.81 0.42
CA SER A 171 -7.71 1.75 -0.18
C SER A 171 -6.99 0.41 -0.19
N PHE A 172 -7.75 -0.67 -0.40
CA PHE A 172 -7.19 -1.91 -0.91
C PHE A 172 -7.70 -2.18 -2.33
N VAL A 173 -6.91 -2.91 -3.10
CA VAL A 173 -7.27 -3.37 -4.44
C VAL A 173 -7.10 -4.87 -4.50
N PHE A 174 -8.06 -5.55 -5.15
CA PHE A 174 -8.03 -6.97 -5.45
C PHE A 174 -7.64 -7.16 -6.92
N HIS A 175 -6.72 -8.08 -7.20
CA HIS A 175 -6.06 -8.24 -8.49
C HIS A 175 -6.06 -9.70 -8.97
N PHE A 176 -6.02 -9.85 -10.30
CA PHE A 176 -5.52 -11.07 -10.92
C PHE A 176 -4.02 -11.28 -10.62
N ALA A 177 -3.53 -12.50 -10.81
CA ALA A 177 -2.10 -12.83 -10.67
C ALA A 177 -1.18 -11.97 -11.56
N ASN A 178 -1.70 -11.49 -12.70
CA ASN A 178 -0.99 -10.60 -13.61
C ASN A 178 -1.05 -9.11 -13.21
N LYS A 179 -1.48 -8.81 -11.97
CA LYS A 179 -1.64 -7.47 -11.38
C LYS A 179 -2.79 -6.63 -11.95
N THR A 180 -3.59 -7.15 -12.87
CA THR A 180 -4.79 -6.44 -13.36
C THR A 180 -5.78 -6.23 -12.20
N ARG A 181 -6.21 -4.98 -12.00
CA ARG A 181 -7.15 -4.59 -10.93
C ARG A 181 -8.55 -5.10 -11.25
N ILE A 182 -9.17 -5.80 -10.31
CA ILE A 182 -10.53 -6.37 -10.42
C ILE A 182 -11.55 -5.47 -9.73
N SER A 183 -11.27 -5.15 -8.47
CA SER A 183 -12.14 -4.38 -7.58
C SER A 183 -11.31 -3.68 -6.51
N CYS A 184 -11.87 -2.69 -5.84
CA CYS A 184 -11.18 -1.90 -4.83
C CYS A 184 -12.18 -1.26 -3.85
N ALA A 185 -11.70 -0.93 -2.65
CA ALA A 185 -12.50 -0.25 -1.63
C ALA A 185 -11.65 0.60 -0.70
N ASN A 186 -12.26 1.66 -0.15
CA ASN A 186 -11.68 2.51 0.88
C ASN A 186 -11.85 1.91 2.27
N PHE A 187 -10.84 2.05 3.11
CA PHE A 187 -11.01 1.86 4.55
C PHE A 187 -11.81 3.01 5.14
N LYS A 188 -12.75 2.68 6.01
CA LYS A 188 -13.55 3.62 6.78
C LYS A 188 -13.39 3.30 8.25
N LEU A 189 -13.21 4.35 9.06
CA LEU A 189 -13.21 4.21 10.51
C LEU A 189 -14.62 3.84 10.98
N VAL A 190 -14.77 2.66 11.58
CA VAL A 190 -16.03 2.15 12.13
C VAL A 190 -16.15 2.52 13.60
N SER A 191 -15.09 2.34 14.38
CA SER A 191 -15.04 2.75 15.78
C SER A 191 -13.61 3.12 16.20
N LYS A 192 -13.50 3.96 17.22
CA LYS A 192 -12.26 4.30 17.92
C LYS A 192 -12.54 4.33 19.43
N PRO A 193 -11.53 4.25 20.31
CA PRO A 193 -11.72 4.50 21.74
C PRO A 193 -12.44 5.83 21.95
N GLU A 194 -13.43 5.85 22.83
CA GLU A 194 -14.07 7.10 23.22
C GLU A 194 -12.99 8.03 23.82
N SER A 195 -12.89 9.25 23.30
CA SER A 195 -12.17 10.29 24.03
C SER A 195 -13.03 10.58 25.25
N HIS A 196 -12.59 10.13 26.43
CA HIS A 196 -13.05 10.74 27.68
C HIS A 196 -12.46 12.14 27.75
N ASP A 197 -13.02 13.05 26.96
CA ASP A 197 -12.86 14.47 27.19
C ASP A 197 -13.62 14.77 28.48
N ASN A 198 -12.95 14.61 29.63
CA ASN A 198 -13.44 15.14 30.90
C ASN A 198 -13.30 16.67 30.91
N CYS A 199 -13.88 17.31 29.90
CA CYS A 199 -14.26 18.70 29.97
C CYS A 199 -15.72 18.73 30.40
N SER A 200 -15.94 18.51 31.70
CA SER A 200 -17.17 18.96 32.35
C SER A 200 -17.19 20.49 32.28
N SER A 201 -17.62 21.03 31.14
CA SER A 201 -18.13 22.39 31.06
C SER A 201 -19.48 22.39 31.79
N THR A 202 -19.41 22.35 33.11
CA THR A 202 -20.52 22.75 33.97
C THR A 202 -20.92 24.14 33.51
N THR A 203 -22.04 24.23 32.79
CA THR A 203 -22.63 25.48 32.35
C THR A 203 -23.21 26.15 33.59
N THR A 204 -22.32 26.73 34.40
CA THR A 204 -22.69 27.61 35.49
C THR A 204 -23.05 28.93 34.82
N SER A 205 -24.35 29.18 34.71
CA SER A 205 -24.91 30.46 34.30
C SER A 205 -24.41 31.55 35.24
N VAL A 206 -23.29 32.19 34.88
CA VAL A 206 -22.85 33.44 35.50
C VAL A 206 -23.43 34.57 34.65
N ARG A 207 -24.46 35.20 35.21
CA ARG A 207 -25.10 36.41 34.70
C ARG A 207 -24.10 37.57 34.75
N GLY A 208 -23.31 37.71 33.70
CA GLY A 208 -22.47 38.88 33.45
C GLY A 208 -23.23 39.95 32.68
N THR A 209 -23.73 40.97 33.39
CA THR A 209 -24.12 42.25 32.78
C THR A 209 -22.86 42.96 32.28
N GLY A 210 -22.58 42.85 30.98
CA GLY A 210 -21.49 43.53 30.32
C GLY A 210 -21.90 43.93 28.90
N SER A 211 -21.97 45.22 28.67
CA SER A 211 -22.36 45.90 27.43
C SER A 211 -21.58 45.45 26.19
N ILE A 212 -22.30 45.33 25.07
CA ILE A 212 -21.79 45.08 23.72
C ILE A 212 -20.98 46.30 23.24
N PRO A 213 -19.71 46.18 22.83
CA PRO A 213 -19.06 47.20 22.03
C PRO A 213 -19.30 46.94 20.53
N THR A 214 -19.77 47.98 19.86
CA THR A 214 -20.00 48.10 18.41
C THR A 214 -18.68 48.05 17.62
N PRO A 215 -18.60 47.39 16.46
CA PRO A 215 -17.40 47.42 15.63
C PRO A 215 -17.30 48.74 14.82
N THR A 216 -16.16 49.43 14.96
CA THR A 216 -15.80 50.60 14.13
C THR A 216 -14.84 50.17 13.01
N ALA A 217 -15.03 50.81 11.86
CA ALA A 217 -14.50 50.55 10.51
C ALA A 217 -13.01 50.20 10.30
N SER A 218 -12.79 49.57 9.15
CA SER A 218 -11.54 49.17 8.48
C SER A 218 -10.44 50.23 8.36
N PRO A 219 -9.18 49.77 8.23
CA PRO A 219 -8.19 50.47 7.41
C PRO A 219 -7.64 49.60 6.26
N THR A 220 -7.49 50.25 5.12
CA THR A 220 -6.82 49.86 3.88
C THR A 220 -5.30 50.00 4.02
N ALA A 221 -4.50 49.02 3.56
CA ALA A 221 -3.09 49.16 3.15
C ALA A 221 -2.54 47.80 2.67
N SER A 222 -2.43 47.58 1.35
CA SER A 222 -1.20 47.72 0.55
C SER A 222 -0.18 46.59 0.73
N SER A 223 -0.22 45.64 -0.21
CA SER A 223 0.73 44.56 -0.44
C SER A 223 2.11 45.08 -0.89
N PRO A 224 3.24 44.60 -0.32
CA PRO A 224 4.56 44.79 -0.91
C PRO A 224 4.86 43.74 -2.00
N PRO A 225 5.65 44.08 -3.03
CA PRO A 225 6.04 43.13 -4.07
C PRO A 225 7.15 42.19 -3.59
N PHE A 226 6.95 40.89 -3.76
CA PHE A 226 8.03 39.90 -3.65
C PHE A 226 8.68 39.73 -5.03
N THR A 227 9.94 40.17 -5.13
CA THR A 227 10.84 39.91 -6.26
C THR A 227 12.01 39.10 -5.72
N GLY A 228 12.23 37.89 -6.23
CA GLY A 228 13.36 37.06 -5.80
C GLY A 228 13.48 35.73 -6.53
N ALA A 229 14.00 35.81 -7.77
CA ALA A 229 14.97 34.91 -8.39
C ALA A 229 14.69 33.38 -8.42
N ALA A 230 14.21 32.91 -9.57
CA ALA A 230 14.45 31.55 -10.05
C ALA A 230 15.92 31.40 -10.50
N SER A 231 16.73 30.64 -9.75
CA SER A 231 18.02 30.13 -10.21
C SER A 231 17.82 28.72 -10.77
N THR A 232 17.79 28.61 -12.09
CA THR A 232 17.94 27.37 -12.85
C THR A 232 19.35 26.84 -12.67
N SER A 233 19.54 25.80 -11.85
CA SER A 233 20.78 25.02 -11.84
C SER A 233 20.70 23.96 -12.94
N THR A 234 21.32 24.27 -14.07
CA THR A 234 21.65 23.31 -15.13
C THR A 234 22.73 22.35 -14.62
N THR A 235 22.34 21.12 -14.29
CA THR A 235 23.30 20.01 -14.13
C THR A 235 23.50 19.34 -15.47
N THR A 236 24.72 19.43 -15.97
CA THR A 236 25.25 18.76 -17.16
C THR A 236 25.20 17.24 -16.99
N LEU A 237 24.39 16.55 -17.81
CA LEU A 237 24.39 15.10 -17.91
C LEU A 237 25.45 14.68 -18.94
N SER A 238 26.58 14.20 -18.45
CA SER A 238 27.63 13.62 -19.29
C SER A 238 27.17 12.30 -19.91
N LEU A 239 27.51 12.15 -21.20
CA LEU A 239 27.34 10.96 -22.03
C LEU A 239 27.84 9.69 -21.33
N MET A 240 27.01 8.64 -21.33
CA MET A 240 27.49 7.28 -21.61
C MET A 240 26.55 6.63 -22.63
N VAL A 241 27.03 6.64 -23.87
CA VAL A 241 26.57 5.78 -24.95
C VAL A 241 27.31 4.44 -24.79
N ALA A 242 26.58 3.35 -24.57
CA ALA A 242 27.03 2.02 -24.95
C ALA A 242 25.85 1.32 -25.61
N ALA A 243 25.84 1.39 -26.94
CA ALA A 243 24.85 0.79 -27.80
C ALA A 243 24.93 -0.74 -27.76
N PHE A 244 23.77 -1.36 -27.67
CA PHE A 244 23.55 -2.73 -28.12
C PHE A 244 23.80 -2.83 -29.63
N ALA A 245 24.64 -3.77 -30.03
CA ALA A 245 24.60 -4.36 -31.37
C ALA A 245 24.66 -5.88 -31.21
N ALA A 246 23.53 -6.52 -31.52
CA ALA A 246 23.45 -7.95 -31.78
C ALA A 246 24.05 -8.26 -33.17
N VAL A 247 24.37 -9.54 -33.38
CA VAL A 247 24.17 -10.35 -34.61
C VAL A 247 25.36 -11.29 -34.90
N MET A 248 25.07 -12.58 -34.71
CA MET A 248 25.47 -13.77 -35.49
C MET A 248 26.95 -14.05 -35.75
N PHE A 249 27.42 -15.19 -35.24
CA PHE A 249 28.10 -16.21 -36.05
C PHE A 249 27.85 -17.59 -35.44
N ALA A 250 27.01 -18.37 -36.12
CA ALA A 250 26.97 -19.81 -35.98
C ALA A 250 27.97 -20.41 -36.99
N LEU A 251 28.80 -21.33 -36.51
CA LEU A 251 29.50 -22.36 -37.27
C LEU A 251 29.01 -23.70 -36.73
#